data_AF-A0A1F5D0Z2-F1
#
_entry.id   AF-A0A1F5D0Z2-F1
#
_cell.length_a   1.000
_cell.length_b   1.000
_cell.length_c   1.000
_cell.angle_alpha   90.00
_cell.angle_beta   90.00
_cell.angle_gamma   90.00
#
_symmetry.space_group_name_H-M   'P 1'
#
loop_
_entity.id
_entity.type
_entity.pdbx_description
1 polymer ?
#
loop_
_entity_poly.entity_id
_entity_poly.type
_entity_poly.pdbx_seq_one_letter_code
_entity_poly.pdbx_strand_id
1 'polypeptide(L)'
;MKQKAVTILLVTAILLTSLTAVKIRPAHAPAGGNVYAIPGAFPTLENAMASGLIMDNDEIHILSGHAEVLTSPLVITQNNLWIIGPPPGLGGMPMINVNSFSITILGANVFMWGLDIVDPTGMSSPILALAPSSTNALIMKNNIAGNAPANIGIIVAGINNEVVLNYVTLCGICIQVLGPASGNIIKLNTIAPPLVQGIQVTGMVGAPMPNYMYWNNMFAPQEFLDTGPASPPNFFDDTTGGGPGFSKGNFWVTMPPTPAPIPGPNGWFDWFPQPVPMAQLKGDINVDGHADLFDLVAIALRFGSVWCTLLWDPRTDLNGDGKVDIFDIVAIALNYNTSY
;
A
#
# COMPACT_ATOMS: atom_id res chain seq x y z
N MET A 1 -37.83 14.66 7.91
CA MET A 1 -37.42 13.41 8.58
C MET A 1 -37.97 12.15 7.91
N LYS A 2 -39.28 12.03 7.63
CA LYS A 2 -39.87 10.81 7.04
C LYS A 2 -39.27 10.39 5.68
N GLN A 3 -38.99 11.34 4.77
CA GLN A 3 -38.37 11.01 3.48
C GLN A 3 -36.96 10.43 3.62
N LYS A 4 -36.10 11.02 4.45
CA LYS A 4 -34.73 10.51 4.68
C LYS A 4 -34.73 9.08 5.25
N ALA A 5 -35.65 8.79 6.19
CA ALA A 5 -35.78 7.45 6.76
C ALA A 5 -36.24 6.41 5.72
N VAL A 6 -37.19 6.78 4.85
CA VAL A 6 -37.68 5.91 3.77
C VAL A 6 -36.59 5.68 2.73
N THR A 7 -35.83 6.71 2.36
CA THR A 7 -34.71 6.57 1.42
C THR A 7 -33.63 5.65 1.97
N ILE A 8 -33.26 5.80 3.24
CA ILE A 8 -32.29 4.90 3.88
C ILE A 8 -32.79 3.45 3.85
N LEU A 9 -34.04 3.21 4.27
CA LEU A 9 -34.60 1.85 4.31
C LEU A 9 -34.72 1.21 2.92
N LEU A 10 -35.03 2.00 1.90
CA LEU A 10 -35.11 1.54 0.51
C LEU A 10 -33.71 1.21 -0.05
N VAL A 11 -32.72 2.05 0.23
CA VAL A 11 -31.32 1.81 -0.16
C VAL A 11 -30.78 0.57 0.55
N THR A 12 -31.07 0.39 1.84
CA THR A 12 -30.70 -0.83 2.59
C THR A 12 -31.35 -2.09 1.98
N ALA A 13 -32.64 -2.04 1.63
CA ALA A 13 -33.31 -3.18 1.01
C ALA A 13 -32.78 -3.50 -0.41
N ILE A 14 -32.43 -2.48 -1.19
CA ILE A 14 -31.81 -2.65 -2.53
C ILE A 14 -30.39 -3.20 -2.40
N LEU A 15 -29.62 -2.76 -1.40
CA LEU A 15 -28.30 -3.31 -1.10
C LEU A 15 -28.41 -4.79 -0.69
N LEU A 16 -29.28 -5.13 0.26
CA LEU A 16 -29.47 -6.51 0.71
C LEU A 16 -29.89 -7.47 -0.42
N THR A 17 -30.68 -6.99 -1.37
CA THR A 17 -31.13 -7.81 -2.50
C THR A 17 -30.09 -7.90 -3.62
N SER A 18 -29.34 -6.82 -3.89
CA SER A 18 -28.30 -6.80 -4.93
C SER A 18 -27.00 -7.51 -4.52
N LEU A 19 -26.72 -7.62 -3.22
CA LEU A 19 -25.60 -8.40 -2.65
C LEU A 19 -25.61 -9.89 -3.06
N THR A 20 -26.76 -10.44 -3.42
CA THR A 20 -26.85 -11.83 -3.90
C THR A 20 -26.45 -12.02 -5.38
N ALA A 21 -26.38 -10.94 -6.16
CA ALA A 21 -26.20 -10.98 -7.62
C ALA A 21 -24.83 -10.47 -8.09
N VAL A 22 -24.16 -9.60 -7.33
CA VAL A 22 -22.85 -9.09 -7.73
C VAL A 22 -21.76 -10.03 -7.23
N LYS A 23 -21.26 -10.87 -8.14
CA LYS A 23 -20.08 -11.69 -7.92
C LYS A 23 -18.83 -10.80 -8.00
N ILE A 24 -18.68 -9.89 -7.04
CA ILE A 24 -17.47 -9.09 -6.87
C ILE A 24 -16.41 -10.10 -6.46
N ARG A 25 -15.53 -10.50 -7.39
CA ARG A 25 -14.30 -11.18 -7.01
C ARG A 25 -13.54 -10.14 -6.20
N PRO A 26 -13.31 -10.34 -4.89
CA PRO A 26 -12.24 -9.60 -4.24
C PRO A 26 -11.01 -9.91 -5.07
N ALA A 27 -10.38 -8.92 -5.70
CA ALA A 27 -9.24 -9.19 -6.57
C ALA A 27 -8.10 -9.91 -5.82
N HIS A 28 -8.15 -9.97 -4.49
CA HIS A 28 -7.07 -10.50 -3.67
C HIS A 28 -7.49 -11.55 -2.63
N ALA A 29 -8.76 -11.73 -2.24
CA ALA A 29 -9.08 -12.61 -1.10
C ALA A 29 -8.68 -14.07 -1.40
N PRO A 30 -7.92 -14.74 -0.52
CA PRO A 30 -7.48 -16.10 -0.78
C PRO A 30 -8.71 -17.01 -0.87
N ALA A 31 -8.76 -17.84 -1.90
CA ALA A 31 -9.86 -18.78 -2.06
C ALA A 31 -9.61 -20.05 -1.21
N GLY A 32 -9.67 -19.91 0.12
CA GLY A 32 -9.77 -21.06 1.03
C GLY A 32 -8.45 -21.74 1.42
N GLY A 33 -7.35 -21.00 1.56
CA GLY A 33 -6.14 -21.53 2.22
C GLY A 33 -6.23 -21.52 3.75
N ASN A 34 -5.16 -22.00 4.38
CA ASN A 34 -5.02 -22.05 5.83
C ASN A 34 -4.66 -20.68 6.40
N VAL A 35 -5.10 -20.42 7.64
CA VAL A 35 -4.73 -19.21 8.38
C VAL A 35 -3.76 -19.60 9.48
N TYR A 36 -2.57 -19.00 9.45
CA TYR A 36 -1.52 -19.19 10.46
C TYR A 36 -1.33 -17.91 11.26
N ALA A 37 -0.98 -18.05 12.54
CA ALA A 37 -0.65 -16.93 13.41
C ALA A 37 0.81 -17.01 13.88
N ILE A 38 1.47 -15.86 13.99
CA ILE A 38 2.85 -15.68 14.46
C ILE A 38 2.88 -14.63 15.58
N PRO A 39 3.37 -14.96 16.79
CA PRO A 39 3.72 -16.31 17.22
C PRO A 39 2.46 -17.18 17.35
N GLY A 40 2.60 -18.48 17.09
CA GLY A 40 1.48 -19.43 17.20
C GLY A 40 1.83 -20.75 16.53
N ALA A 41 1.38 -20.92 15.29
CA ALA A 41 1.71 -22.10 14.49
C ALA A 41 3.22 -22.15 14.17
N PHE A 42 3.84 -20.98 14.05
CA PHE A 42 5.27 -20.82 13.86
C PHE A 42 5.80 -19.77 14.84
N PRO A 43 7.08 -19.87 15.28
CA PRO A 43 7.68 -18.89 16.17
C PRO A 43 8.05 -17.58 15.45
N THR A 44 8.35 -17.64 14.15
CA THR A 44 8.87 -16.55 13.30
C THR A 44 8.32 -16.71 11.88
N LEU A 45 8.31 -15.62 11.10
CA LEU A 45 7.97 -15.66 9.67
C LEU A 45 9.00 -16.46 8.89
N GLU A 46 10.29 -16.33 9.24
CA GLU A 46 11.37 -17.13 8.63
C GLU A 46 11.09 -18.64 8.78
N ASN A 47 10.69 -19.08 9.97
CA ASN A 47 10.35 -20.49 10.20
C ASN A 47 9.07 -20.91 9.46
N ALA A 48 8.07 -20.02 9.36
CA ALA A 48 6.87 -20.29 8.59
C ALA A 48 7.22 -20.55 7.13
N MET A 49 7.99 -19.66 6.50
CA MET A 49 8.37 -19.78 5.09
C MET A 49 9.31 -20.97 4.84
N ALA A 50 10.22 -21.28 5.78
CA ALA A 50 11.13 -22.43 5.68
C ALA A 50 10.46 -23.79 5.94
N SER A 51 9.26 -23.82 6.52
CA SER A 51 8.59 -25.07 6.92
C SER A 51 8.14 -25.94 5.75
N GLY A 52 7.94 -25.35 4.57
CA GLY A 52 7.27 -26.01 3.43
C GLY A 52 5.78 -26.30 3.67
N LEU A 53 5.20 -25.83 4.79
CA LEU A 53 3.78 -25.97 5.09
C LEU A 53 2.94 -24.80 4.57
N ILE A 54 3.57 -23.64 4.34
CA ILE A 54 2.92 -22.47 3.73
C ILE A 54 2.79 -22.71 2.22
N MET A 55 1.55 -22.76 1.77
CA MET A 55 1.13 -23.05 0.40
C MET A 55 0.49 -21.82 -0.25
N ASP A 56 0.19 -21.94 -1.55
CA ASP A 56 -0.57 -20.92 -2.27
C ASP A 56 -1.97 -20.73 -1.65
N ASN A 57 -2.44 -19.49 -1.63
CA ASN A 57 -3.70 -19.05 -1.00
C ASN A 57 -3.73 -19.09 0.54
N ASP A 58 -2.62 -19.39 1.21
CA ASP A 58 -2.56 -19.31 2.66
C ASP A 58 -2.50 -17.85 3.15
N GLU A 59 -2.74 -17.68 4.43
CA GLU A 59 -2.77 -16.42 5.13
C GLU A 59 -1.92 -16.50 6.41
N ILE A 60 -1.05 -15.53 6.63
CA ILE A 60 -0.15 -15.44 7.78
C ILE A 60 -0.46 -14.15 8.52
N HIS A 61 -0.92 -14.28 9.75
CA HIS A 61 -1.18 -13.19 10.68
C HIS A 61 0.00 -13.02 11.62
N ILE A 62 0.67 -11.88 11.54
CA ILE A 62 1.73 -11.52 12.47
C ILE A 62 1.09 -10.67 13.58
N LEU A 63 1.03 -11.24 14.78
CA LEU A 63 0.33 -10.67 15.92
C LEU A 63 1.04 -9.41 16.44
N SER A 64 0.25 -8.54 17.05
CA SER A 64 0.71 -7.30 17.68
C SER A 64 1.85 -7.52 18.68
N GLY A 65 2.86 -6.65 18.60
CA GLY A 65 4.07 -6.72 19.44
C GLY A 65 5.03 -7.85 19.10
N HIS A 66 4.78 -8.66 18.06
CA HIS A 66 5.77 -9.60 17.57
C HIS A 66 7.02 -8.84 17.07
N ALA A 67 8.19 -9.33 17.41
CA ALA A 67 9.45 -8.82 16.92
C ALA A 67 10.35 -10.00 16.56
N GLU A 68 10.87 -10.00 15.34
CA GLU A 68 11.85 -10.97 14.89
C GLU A 68 13.01 -10.31 14.16
N VAL A 69 14.14 -11.01 14.13
CA VAL A 69 15.34 -10.62 13.39
C VAL A 69 15.60 -11.72 12.37
N LEU A 70 15.55 -11.38 11.09
CA LEU A 70 15.85 -12.33 10.02
C LEU A 70 17.32 -12.76 10.11
N THR A 71 17.55 -14.07 10.02
CA THR A 71 18.89 -14.65 10.03
C THR A 71 19.40 -14.97 8.63
N SER A 72 18.52 -14.92 7.64
CA SER A 72 18.81 -15.10 6.22
C SER A 72 17.82 -14.31 5.34
N PRO A 73 18.07 -14.17 4.02
CA PRO A 73 17.10 -13.58 3.10
C PRO A 73 15.78 -14.32 3.11
N LEU A 74 14.68 -13.59 3.36
CA LEU A 74 13.33 -14.15 3.34
C LEU A 74 12.80 -14.13 1.91
N VAL A 75 12.65 -15.30 1.28
CA VAL A 75 12.14 -15.42 -0.09
C VAL A 75 10.72 -15.97 -0.08
N ILE A 76 9.76 -15.17 -0.52
CA ILE A 76 8.35 -15.55 -0.65
C ILE A 76 8.09 -16.01 -2.08
N THR A 77 7.80 -17.30 -2.26
CA THR A 77 7.59 -17.92 -3.58
C THR A 77 6.14 -18.30 -3.86
N GLN A 78 5.31 -18.33 -2.82
CA GLN A 78 3.91 -18.71 -2.86
C GLN A 78 3.08 -17.66 -3.59
N ASN A 79 2.07 -18.11 -4.33
CA ASN A 79 1.09 -17.27 -4.98
C ASN A 79 -0.15 -17.07 -4.11
N ASN A 80 -0.80 -15.93 -4.24
CA ASN A 80 -1.99 -15.58 -3.46
C ASN A 80 -1.75 -15.64 -1.93
N LEU A 81 -0.50 -15.45 -1.49
CA LEU A 81 -0.14 -15.46 -0.07
C LEU A 81 -0.47 -14.11 0.56
N TRP A 82 -1.09 -14.15 1.73
CA TRP A 82 -1.40 -12.97 2.52
C TRP A 82 -0.52 -12.92 3.76
N ILE A 83 0.15 -11.80 4.00
CA ILE A 83 0.96 -11.55 5.21
C ILE A 83 0.45 -10.26 5.86
N ILE A 84 -0.17 -10.40 7.02
CA ILE A 84 -1.03 -9.37 7.62
C ILE A 84 -0.58 -9.10 9.05
N GLY A 85 -0.24 -7.85 9.35
CA GLY A 85 -0.09 -7.34 10.69
C GLY A 85 -1.43 -7.02 11.36
N PRO A 86 -1.45 -6.65 12.66
CA PRO A 86 -2.63 -6.21 13.34
C PRO A 86 -3.10 -4.84 12.80
N PRO A 87 -4.39 -4.51 12.99
CA PRO A 87 -4.90 -3.18 12.75
C PRO A 87 -4.10 -2.10 13.48
N PRO A 88 -3.86 -0.93 12.83
CA PRO A 88 -3.32 0.23 13.52
C PRO A 88 -4.14 0.54 14.77
N GLY A 89 -3.49 0.61 15.93
CA GLY A 89 -4.14 0.93 17.21
C GLY A 89 -4.38 -0.26 18.14
N LEU A 90 -4.27 -1.51 17.67
CA LEU A 90 -4.37 -2.70 18.51
C LEU A 90 -3.02 -3.16 19.11
N GLY A 91 -2.14 -2.20 19.41
CA GLY A 91 -0.78 -2.40 19.93
C GLY A 91 0.31 -2.05 18.90
N GLY A 92 1.57 -2.33 19.23
CA GLY A 92 2.70 -2.02 18.34
C GLY A 92 2.65 -2.88 17.08
N MET A 93 2.93 -2.27 15.91
CA MET A 93 3.08 -3.01 14.66
C MET A 93 4.15 -4.10 14.81
N PRO A 94 3.95 -5.28 14.22
CA PRO A 94 4.93 -6.34 14.25
C PRO A 94 6.19 -5.89 13.54
N MET A 95 7.31 -6.07 14.22
CA MET A 95 8.61 -5.62 13.76
C MET A 95 9.37 -6.78 13.11
N ILE A 96 9.70 -6.64 11.84
CA ILE A 96 10.59 -7.54 11.11
C ILE A 96 11.89 -6.81 10.87
N ASN A 97 12.90 -7.13 11.66
CA ASN A 97 14.24 -6.60 11.48
C ASN A 97 14.97 -7.45 10.43
N VAL A 98 15.26 -6.88 9.27
CA VAL A 98 15.85 -7.63 8.17
C VAL A 98 17.38 -7.80 8.31
N ASN A 99 18.04 -7.09 9.23
CA ASN A 99 19.47 -7.21 9.56
C ASN A 99 20.38 -7.40 8.33
N SER A 100 20.33 -6.46 7.39
CA SER A 100 21.04 -6.48 6.10
C SER A 100 20.53 -7.46 5.03
N PHE A 101 19.54 -8.28 5.34
CA PHE A 101 18.85 -9.12 4.37
C PHE A 101 17.67 -8.37 3.73
N SER A 102 17.08 -8.98 2.72
CA SER A 102 15.87 -8.48 2.06
C SER A 102 14.71 -9.45 2.26
N ILE A 103 13.50 -8.91 2.32
CA ILE A 103 12.29 -9.68 2.03
C ILE A 103 12.09 -9.61 0.53
N THR A 104 12.17 -10.75 -0.15
CA THR A 104 12.04 -10.83 -1.61
C THR A 104 10.78 -11.59 -2.00
N ILE A 105 9.89 -10.93 -2.72
CA ILE A 105 8.64 -11.52 -3.23
C ILE A 105 8.86 -11.95 -4.67
N LEU A 106 8.80 -13.27 -4.91
CA LEU A 106 8.85 -13.89 -6.23
C LEU A 106 7.46 -14.32 -6.73
N GLY A 107 6.52 -14.59 -5.82
CA GLY A 107 5.18 -15.08 -6.12
C GLY A 107 4.23 -14.03 -6.70
N ALA A 108 3.14 -14.50 -7.30
CA ALA A 108 2.06 -13.68 -7.84
C ALA A 108 0.95 -13.41 -6.80
N ASN A 109 0.27 -12.27 -6.90
CA ASN A 109 -0.86 -11.88 -6.05
C ASN A 109 -0.54 -11.91 -4.54
N VAL A 110 0.70 -11.59 -4.15
CA VAL A 110 1.10 -11.54 -2.74
C VAL A 110 0.61 -10.23 -2.11
N PHE A 111 -0.05 -10.34 -0.95
CA PHE A 111 -0.52 -9.19 -0.18
C PHE A 111 0.29 -9.04 1.10
N MET A 112 0.82 -7.86 1.35
CA MET A 112 1.58 -7.54 2.57
C MET A 112 1.09 -6.26 3.21
N TRP A 113 0.69 -6.34 4.48
CA TRP A 113 -0.01 -5.25 5.13
C TRP A 113 0.35 -5.05 6.60
N GLY A 114 0.51 -3.79 7.01
CA GLY A 114 0.56 -3.42 8.43
C GLY A 114 1.80 -3.89 9.18
N LEU A 115 2.96 -3.99 8.51
CA LEU A 115 4.22 -4.43 9.11
C LEU A 115 5.16 -3.26 9.36
N ASP A 116 6.01 -3.38 10.39
CA ASP A 116 7.16 -2.51 10.63
C ASP A 116 8.45 -3.23 10.20
N ILE A 117 8.97 -2.90 9.02
CA ILE A 117 10.12 -3.58 8.41
C ILE A 117 11.33 -2.66 8.49
N VAL A 118 12.32 -3.06 9.29
CA VAL A 118 13.46 -2.19 9.62
C VAL A 118 14.77 -2.85 9.24
N ASP A 119 15.67 -2.11 8.59
CA ASP A 119 17.09 -2.50 8.47
C ASP A 119 17.96 -1.60 9.37
N PRO A 120 18.34 -2.05 10.58
CA PRO A 120 19.18 -1.27 11.48
C PRO A 120 20.65 -1.28 11.05
N THR A 121 21.07 -2.11 10.08
CA THR A 121 22.48 -2.28 9.74
C THR A 121 22.97 -1.29 8.71
N GLY A 122 22.08 -0.75 7.88
CA GLY A 122 22.43 0.23 6.87
C GLY A 122 23.21 -0.36 5.68
N MET A 123 22.94 -1.62 5.31
CA MET A 123 23.55 -2.21 4.12
C MET A 123 22.81 -1.82 2.84
N SER A 124 23.52 -1.76 1.71
CA SER A 124 22.99 -1.36 0.40
C SER A 124 21.95 -2.33 -0.22
N SER A 125 21.46 -3.30 0.53
CA SER A 125 20.41 -4.21 0.09
C SER A 125 19.05 -3.49 0.14
N PRO A 126 18.10 -3.89 -0.72
CA PRO A 126 16.71 -3.50 -0.53
C PRO A 126 16.15 -4.12 0.76
N ILE A 127 15.32 -3.36 1.48
CA ILE A 127 14.61 -3.88 2.66
C ILE A 127 13.48 -4.82 2.19
N LEU A 128 12.70 -4.36 1.22
CA LEU A 128 11.64 -5.11 0.56
C LEU A 128 11.82 -5.07 -0.96
N ALA A 129 11.77 -6.23 -1.61
CA ALA A 129 11.94 -6.35 -3.05
C ALA A 129 10.79 -7.14 -3.69
N LEU A 130 10.10 -6.52 -4.64
CA LEU A 130 9.21 -7.18 -5.60
C LEU A 130 10.05 -7.58 -6.80
N ALA A 131 10.43 -8.85 -6.90
CA ALA A 131 11.38 -9.30 -7.90
C ALA A 131 10.80 -9.29 -9.32
N PRO A 132 11.62 -9.48 -10.37
CA PRO A 132 11.13 -9.47 -11.76
C PRO A 132 10.03 -10.48 -12.07
N SER A 133 9.92 -11.58 -11.30
CA SER A 133 8.87 -12.58 -11.45
C SER A 133 7.58 -12.22 -10.71
N SER A 134 7.58 -11.22 -9.83
CA SER A 134 6.41 -10.86 -9.05
C SER A 134 5.36 -10.21 -9.96
N THR A 135 4.11 -10.62 -9.79
CA THR A 135 2.98 -10.06 -10.55
C THR A 135 1.82 -9.76 -9.61
N ASN A 136 1.18 -8.61 -9.76
CA ASN A 136 0.01 -8.22 -8.94
C ASN A 136 0.24 -8.26 -7.42
N ALA A 137 1.48 -8.04 -6.94
CA ALA A 137 1.71 -7.91 -5.51
C ALA A 137 1.13 -6.59 -5.00
N LEU A 138 0.52 -6.58 -3.83
CA LEU A 138 0.00 -5.38 -3.16
C LEU A 138 0.71 -5.19 -1.83
N ILE A 139 1.53 -4.13 -1.76
CA ILE A 139 2.29 -3.74 -0.57
C ILE A 139 1.66 -2.49 0.00
N MET A 140 1.05 -2.60 1.17
CA MET A 140 0.19 -1.53 1.68
C MET A 140 0.30 -1.26 3.17
N LYS A 141 0.30 0.02 3.57
CA LYS A 141 0.30 0.46 4.98
C LYS A 141 1.42 -0.16 5.83
N ASN A 142 2.59 -0.38 5.23
CA ASN A 142 3.78 -0.81 5.97
C ASN A 142 4.60 0.41 6.40
N ASN A 143 5.25 0.32 7.56
CA ASN A 143 6.33 1.21 7.96
C ASN A 143 7.65 0.56 7.53
N ILE A 144 8.42 1.23 6.68
CA ILE A 144 9.66 0.68 6.11
C ILE A 144 10.78 1.67 6.41
N ALA A 145 11.74 1.26 7.22
CA ALA A 145 12.79 2.14 7.70
C ALA A 145 14.18 1.56 7.45
N GLY A 146 15.01 2.28 6.70
CA GLY A 146 16.43 1.99 6.56
C GLY A 146 17.27 2.57 7.70
N ASN A 147 18.59 2.45 7.59
CA ASN A 147 19.52 3.14 8.48
C ASN A 147 20.76 3.68 7.75
N ALA A 148 20.78 3.69 6.41
CA ALA A 148 21.88 4.27 5.66
C ALA A 148 21.47 4.89 4.32
N PRO A 149 22.28 5.86 3.83
CA PRO A 149 22.08 6.50 2.52
C PRO A 149 22.21 5.56 1.31
N ALA A 150 22.68 4.32 1.51
CA ALA A 150 22.79 3.34 0.44
C ALA A 150 21.59 2.37 0.39
N ASN A 151 20.72 2.39 1.41
CA ASN A 151 19.60 1.46 1.50
C ASN A 151 18.54 1.81 0.46
N ILE A 152 17.90 0.77 -0.08
CA ILE A 152 16.69 0.93 -0.87
C ILE A 152 15.52 0.45 -0.01
N GLY A 153 14.49 1.27 0.16
CA GLY A 153 13.31 0.88 0.94
C GLY A 153 12.55 -0.25 0.24
N ILE A 154 11.93 0.10 -0.90
CA ILE A 154 11.16 -0.83 -1.73
C ILE A 154 11.75 -0.87 -3.14
N ILE A 155 12.10 -2.05 -3.65
CA ILE A 155 12.36 -2.26 -5.07
C ILE A 155 11.11 -2.85 -5.72
N VAL A 156 10.71 -2.29 -6.87
CA VAL A 156 9.63 -2.78 -7.73
C VAL A 156 10.22 -3.18 -9.08
N ALA A 157 10.50 -4.48 -9.25
CA ALA A 157 11.07 -5.03 -10.48
C ALA A 157 10.08 -5.89 -11.30
N GLY A 158 8.96 -6.29 -10.70
CA GLY A 158 7.91 -7.08 -11.35
C GLY A 158 6.90 -6.25 -12.16
N ILE A 159 5.78 -6.88 -12.51
CA ILE A 159 4.72 -6.25 -13.32
C ILE A 159 3.39 -6.14 -12.57
N ASN A 160 2.62 -5.09 -12.87
CA ASN A 160 1.28 -4.86 -12.32
C ASN A 160 1.20 -4.86 -10.79
N ASN A 161 2.29 -4.53 -10.08
CA ASN A 161 2.28 -4.45 -8.62
C ASN A 161 1.75 -3.10 -8.14
N GLU A 162 1.18 -3.09 -6.94
CA GLU A 162 0.69 -1.89 -6.27
C GLU A 162 1.47 -1.64 -4.97
N VAL A 163 2.01 -0.43 -4.82
CA VAL A 163 2.68 0.05 -3.61
C VAL A 163 1.91 1.26 -3.10
N VAL A 164 1.16 1.07 -2.01
CA VAL A 164 0.10 2.01 -1.61
C VAL A 164 0.16 2.35 -0.12
N LEU A 165 0.08 3.63 0.24
CA LEU A 165 -0.06 4.06 1.66
C LEU A 165 1.08 3.58 2.59
N ASN A 166 2.27 3.28 2.08
CA ASN A 166 3.41 2.91 2.93
C ASN A 166 4.09 4.17 3.49
N TYR A 167 4.69 4.04 4.68
CA TYR A 167 5.53 5.07 5.29
C TYR A 167 6.99 4.63 5.15
N VAL A 168 7.75 5.22 4.22
CA VAL A 168 9.13 4.84 3.90
C VAL A 168 10.09 5.92 4.36
N THR A 169 11.05 5.57 5.22
CA THR A 169 11.97 6.55 5.84
C THR A 169 13.40 6.03 5.92
N LEU A 170 14.35 6.94 6.17
CA LEU A 170 15.76 6.60 6.46
C LEU A 170 16.43 5.73 5.37
N CYS A 171 15.97 5.84 4.12
CA CYS A 171 16.52 5.11 2.98
C CYS A 171 17.32 6.06 2.07
N GLY A 172 18.34 5.51 1.40
CA GLY A 172 18.99 6.16 0.29
C GLY A 172 18.03 6.43 -0.86
N ILE A 173 17.33 5.37 -1.29
CA ILE A 173 16.25 5.44 -2.27
C ILE A 173 15.01 4.85 -1.61
N CYS A 174 13.93 5.62 -1.45
CA CYS A 174 12.74 5.08 -0.78
C CYS A 174 12.02 4.03 -1.64
N ILE A 175 11.70 4.36 -2.88
CA ILE A 175 11.06 3.43 -3.82
C ILE A 175 11.82 3.47 -5.14
N GLN A 176 12.32 2.32 -5.57
CA GLN A 176 13.00 2.18 -6.84
C GLN A 176 12.21 1.26 -7.76
N VAL A 177 11.85 1.74 -8.95
CA VAL A 177 11.28 0.90 -10.02
C VAL A 177 12.42 0.52 -10.97
N LEU A 178 12.69 -0.79 -11.08
CA LEU A 178 13.92 -1.30 -11.70
C LEU A 178 13.63 -2.34 -12.80
N GLY A 179 14.31 -2.25 -13.94
CA GLY A 179 14.30 -3.29 -14.98
C GLY A 179 13.05 -3.26 -15.87
N PRO A 180 12.56 -4.39 -16.41
CA PRO A 180 11.37 -4.44 -17.28
C PRO A 180 10.04 -4.25 -16.52
N ALA A 181 10.10 -3.68 -15.32
CA ALA A 181 8.95 -3.39 -14.48
C ALA A 181 7.95 -2.52 -15.23
N SER A 182 6.70 -2.96 -15.28
CA SER A 182 5.67 -2.33 -16.11
C SER A 182 4.28 -2.49 -15.50
N GLY A 183 3.41 -1.53 -15.75
CA GLY A 183 2.03 -1.55 -15.24
C GLY A 183 1.93 -1.38 -13.72
N ASN A 184 3.02 -1.05 -13.03
CA ASN A 184 2.99 -0.87 -11.57
C ASN A 184 2.31 0.44 -11.19
N ILE A 185 1.65 0.46 -10.03
CA ILE A 185 1.01 1.63 -9.44
C ILE A 185 1.66 1.95 -8.10
N ILE A 186 2.18 3.16 -7.95
CA ILE A 186 2.84 3.63 -6.73
C ILE A 186 2.12 4.89 -6.29
N LYS A 187 1.28 4.81 -5.25
CA LYS A 187 0.43 5.93 -4.85
C LYS A 187 0.27 6.09 -3.36
N LEU A 188 0.01 7.32 -2.92
CA LEU A 188 -0.33 7.64 -1.53
C LEU A 188 0.74 7.24 -0.50
N ASN A 189 1.97 6.92 -0.93
CA ASN A 189 3.04 6.60 0.00
C ASN A 189 3.54 7.89 0.65
N THR A 190 3.92 7.81 1.91
CA THR A 190 4.64 8.88 2.60
C THR A 190 6.12 8.54 2.64
N ILE A 191 6.94 9.42 2.10
CA ILE A 191 8.38 9.25 1.94
C ILE A 191 9.06 10.36 2.76
N ALA A 192 9.79 10.02 3.82
CA ALA A 192 10.31 11.02 4.78
C ALA A 192 11.84 11.00 5.02
N PRO A 193 12.45 12.13 5.43
CA PRO A 193 13.89 12.33 5.61
C PRO A 193 14.53 11.34 6.60
N PRO A 194 15.87 11.18 6.59
CA PRO A 194 16.87 11.78 5.70
C PRO A 194 17.03 10.97 4.41
N LEU A 195 16.80 11.60 3.26
CA LEU A 195 16.74 10.91 1.96
C LEU A 195 17.83 11.41 1.02
N VAL A 196 18.42 10.48 0.25
CA VAL A 196 19.17 10.84 -0.95
C VAL A 196 18.20 11.00 -2.13
N GLN A 197 17.24 10.07 -2.28
CA GLN A 197 16.27 10.01 -3.38
C GLN A 197 14.91 9.49 -2.88
N GLY A 198 13.81 10.05 -3.38
CA GLY A 198 12.46 9.58 -3.01
C GLY A 198 12.01 8.42 -3.88
N ILE A 199 11.46 8.70 -5.07
CA ILE A 199 11.10 7.68 -6.06
C ILE A 199 12.08 7.76 -7.23
N GLN A 200 12.74 6.63 -7.52
CA GLN A 200 13.67 6.51 -8.64
C GLN A 200 13.14 5.49 -9.65
N VAL A 201 13.28 5.80 -10.93
CA VAL A 201 12.99 4.86 -12.02
C VAL A 201 14.24 4.64 -12.86
N THR A 202 14.62 3.36 -13.04
CA THR A 202 15.88 2.95 -13.65
C THR A 202 15.71 1.73 -14.57
N GLY A 203 16.38 1.75 -15.73
CA GLY A 203 16.59 0.54 -16.55
C GLY A 203 15.41 -0.01 -17.34
N MET A 204 14.40 0.80 -17.69
CA MET A 204 13.13 0.36 -18.31
C MET A 204 13.16 0.14 -19.83
N VAL A 205 14.25 -0.40 -20.39
CA VAL A 205 14.27 -0.70 -21.83
C VAL A 205 13.40 -1.92 -22.10
N GLY A 206 12.27 -1.74 -22.80
CA GLY A 206 11.41 -2.83 -23.27
C GLY A 206 10.24 -3.20 -22.34
N ALA A 207 9.87 -2.34 -21.40
CA ALA A 207 8.65 -2.50 -20.62
C ALA A 207 7.41 -2.47 -21.55
N PRO A 208 6.42 -3.36 -21.39
CA PRO A 208 5.21 -3.35 -22.22
C PRO A 208 4.15 -2.30 -21.81
N MET A 209 4.20 -1.82 -20.56
CA MET A 209 3.19 -0.94 -19.97
C MET A 209 3.84 0.15 -19.11
N PRO A 210 3.25 1.35 -19.04
CA PRO A 210 3.77 2.44 -18.22
C PRO A 210 3.60 2.12 -16.74
N ASN A 211 4.49 2.65 -15.90
CA ASN A 211 4.26 2.68 -14.46
C ASN A 211 3.60 4.01 -14.08
N TYR A 212 2.69 3.95 -13.12
CA TYR A 212 1.93 5.09 -12.65
C TYR A 212 2.37 5.45 -11.24
N MET A 213 2.97 6.62 -11.08
CA MET A 213 3.37 7.17 -9.78
C MET A 213 2.57 8.44 -9.54
N TYR A 214 1.69 8.43 -8.53
CA TYR A 214 0.82 9.57 -8.28
C TYR A 214 0.42 9.72 -6.81
N TRP A 215 0.18 10.95 -6.36
CA TRP A 215 -0.24 11.28 -5.00
C TRP A 215 0.70 10.79 -3.89
N ASN A 216 2.00 10.65 -4.14
CA ASN A 216 2.97 10.31 -3.09
C ASN A 216 3.37 11.56 -2.31
N ASN A 217 3.38 11.47 -0.99
CA ASN A 217 3.80 12.56 -0.12
C ASN A 217 5.31 12.47 0.12
N MET A 218 6.05 13.42 -0.45
CA MET A 218 7.51 13.50 -0.34
C MET A 218 7.95 14.60 0.62
N PHE A 219 8.36 14.21 1.82
CA PHE A 219 9.02 15.12 2.75
C PHE A 219 10.52 15.18 2.41
N ALA A 220 10.91 16.16 1.59
CA ALA A 220 12.29 16.58 1.32
C ALA A 220 13.30 15.56 0.73
N PRO A 221 12.99 14.80 -0.34
CA PRO A 221 14.03 14.21 -1.17
C PRO A 221 14.68 15.23 -2.11
N GLN A 222 15.97 15.07 -2.36
CA GLN A 222 16.56 15.53 -3.61
C GLN A 222 16.00 14.62 -4.71
N GLU A 223 15.07 15.15 -5.51
CA GLU A 223 14.74 14.69 -6.86
C GLU A 223 13.86 13.41 -6.99
N PHE A 224 12.83 13.52 -7.83
CA PHE A 224 12.39 12.40 -8.65
C PHE A 224 13.46 12.16 -9.69
N LEU A 225 13.96 10.94 -9.77
CA LEU A 225 15.02 10.62 -10.73
C LEU A 225 14.53 9.51 -11.66
N ASP A 226 14.05 9.92 -12.84
CA ASP A 226 13.92 9.02 -13.99
C ASP A 226 15.22 9.08 -14.80
N THR A 227 16.06 8.06 -14.65
CA THR A 227 17.37 7.98 -15.34
C THR A 227 17.30 7.20 -16.65
N GLY A 228 16.14 6.66 -17.02
CA GLY A 228 16.03 5.72 -18.13
C GLY A 228 15.47 6.35 -19.41
N PRO A 229 15.85 5.85 -20.61
CA PRO A 229 15.04 6.01 -21.80
C PRO A 229 13.78 5.15 -21.65
N ALA A 230 12.84 5.57 -20.80
CA ALA A 230 11.64 4.82 -20.48
C ALA A 230 10.75 4.70 -21.73
N SER A 231 10.67 3.49 -22.29
CA SER A 231 9.68 3.12 -23.27
C SER A 231 8.87 1.98 -22.69
N PRO A 232 7.57 2.18 -22.37
CA PRO A 232 6.76 3.41 -22.48
C PRO A 232 7.08 4.49 -21.43
N PRO A 233 6.60 5.75 -21.63
CA PRO A 233 6.79 6.82 -20.66
C PRO A 233 6.10 6.49 -19.33
N ASN A 234 6.81 6.66 -18.22
CA ASN A 234 6.21 6.62 -16.89
C ASN A 234 5.39 7.90 -16.63
N PHE A 235 4.34 7.77 -15.83
CA PHE A 235 3.52 8.92 -15.43
C PHE A 235 3.86 9.33 -14.00
N PHE A 236 4.16 10.62 -13.83
CA PHE A 236 4.38 11.30 -12.55
C PHE A 236 3.42 12.48 -12.47
N ASP A 237 2.76 12.69 -11.33
CA ASP A 237 1.90 13.85 -11.08
C ASP A 237 2.55 14.91 -10.17
N ASP A 238 3.72 14.63 -9.59
CA ASP A 238 4.31 15.34 -8.45
C ASP A 238 5.67 16.01 -8.77
N THR A 239 6.02 16.17 -10.05
CA THR A 239 7.33 16.75 -10.43
C THR A 239 7.47 18.19 -9.94
N THR A 240 8.45 18.44 -9.08
CA THR A 240 8.85 19.78 -8.65
C THR A 240 9.43 20.51 -9.86
N GLY A 241 8.72 21.54 -10.34
CA GLY A 241 8.94 22.18 -11.65
C GLY A 241 10.24 22.97 -11.85
N GLY A 242 11.42 22.38 -11.60
CA GLY A 242 12.71 23.08 -11.69
C GLY A 242 13.86 22.36 -12.41
N GLY A 243 13.73 21.09 -12.80
CA GLY A 243 14.83 20.34 -13.44
C GLY A 243 14.82 20.41 -14.98
N PRO A 244 15.96 20.64 -15.65
CA PRO A 244 16.04 20.66 -17.12
C PRO A 244 15.97 19.22 -17.66
N GLY A 245 14.77 18.74 -17.99
CA GLY A 245 14.63 17.46 -18.70
C GLY A 245 13.29 16.76 -18.56
N PHE A 246 12.48 17.10 -17.55
CA PHE A 246 11.16 16.47 -17.40
C PHE A 246 10.18 17.14 -18.37
N SER A 247 9.98 16.50 -19.52
CA SER A 247 8.82 16.80 -20.36
C SER A 247 7.59 16.43 -19.53
N LYS A 248 6.90 17.44 -18.99
CA LYS A 248 5.63 17.30 -18.30
C LYS A 248 4.75 16.36 -19.14
N GLY A 249 4.54 15.13 -18.65
CA GLY A 249 3.66 14.18 -19.32
C GLY A 249 2.30 14.84 -19.55
N ASN A 250 1.69 14.58 -20.71
CA ASN A 250 0.50 15.25 -21.25
C ASN A 250 -0.80 15.11 -20.41
N PHE A 251 -0.69 14.71 -19.13
CA PHE A 251 -1.79 14.42 -18.21
C PHE A 251 -2.40 15.68 -17.56
N TRP A 252 -1.77 16.84 -17.74
CA TRP A 252 -2.18 18.11 -17.13
C TRP A 252 -3.42 18.78 -17.73
N VAL A 253 -3.94 18.29 -18.87
CA VAL A 253 -5.06 18.95 -19.57
C VAL A 253 -6.42 18.65 -18.93
N THR A 254 -6.51 17.68 -18.02
CA THR A 254 -7.79 17.23 -17.43
C THR A 254 -7.90 17.36 -15.91
N MET A 255 -6.85 17.78 -15.20
CA MET A 255 -6.95 18.01 -13.75
C MET A 255 -7.38 19.46 -13.43
N PRO A 256 -8.11 19.69 -12.32
CA PRO A 256 -8.38 21.03 -11.83
C PRO A 256 -7.07 21.81 -11.61
N PRO A 257 -7.07 23.15 -11.75
CA PRO A 257 -5.88 23.96 -11.53
C PRO A 257 -5.29 23.71 -10.14
N THR A 258 -3.96 23.57 -10.07
CA THR A 258 -3.22 23.28 -8.84
C THR A 258 -3.51 24.33 -7.75
N PRO A 259 -3.78 23.92 -6.50
CA PRO A 259 -3.84 24.82 -5.36
C PRO A 259 -2.54 25.62 -5.20
N ALA A 260 -2.61 26.82 -4.61
CA ALA A 260 -1.42 27.59 -4.29
C ALA A 260 -0.53 26.82 -3.28
N PRO A 261 0.81 26.81 -3.47
CA PRO A 261 1.71 26.10 -2.57
C PRO A 261 1.61 26.65 -1.13
N ILE A 262 1.57 25.77 -0.15
CA ILE A 262 1.45 26.11 1.28
C ILE A 262 2.87 26.18 1.86
N PRO A 263 3.26 27.30 2.51
CA PRO A 263 4.54 27.39 3.21
C PRO A 263 4.53 26.47 4.45
N GLY A 264 5.45 25.51 4.49
CA GLY A 264 5.69 24.68 5.67
C GLY A 264 6.38 25.45 6.82
N PRO A 265 6.29 24.99 8.07
CA PRO A 265 6.82 25.67 9.27
C PRO A 265 8.32 25.99 9.25
N ASN A 266 9.06 25.35 8.35
CA ASN A 266 10.51 25.40 8.18
C ASN A 266 10.94 26.10 6.88
N GLY A 267 10.03 26.79 6.18
CA GLY A 267 10.35 27.56 4.96
C GLY A 267 10.36 26.74 3.67
N TRP A 268 9.90 25.49 3.71
CA TRP A 268 9.80 24.61 2.55
C TRP A 268 8.43 24.79 1.90
N PHE A 269 8.40 24.84 0.56
CA PHE A 269 7.15 24.88 -0.19
C PHE A 269 6.76 23.45 -0.55
N ASP A 270 5.62 23.02 -0.04
CA ASP A 270 4.92 21.90 -0.64
C ASP A 270 4.21 22.42 -1.90
N TRP A 271 4.63 21.93 -3.07
CA TRP A 271 4.05 22.31 -4.36
C TRP A 271 2.75 21.57 -4.65
N PHE A 272 2.52 20.49 -3.90
CA PHE A 272 1.26 19.77 -3.80
C PHE A 272 1.01 19.47 -2.33
N PRO A 273 0.77 20.52 -1.51
CA PRO A 273 0.32 20.29 -0.16
C PRO A 273 -0.93 19.48 -0.29
N GLN A 274 -0.81 18.21 0.06
CA GLN A 274 -1.94 17.60 0.69
C GLN A 274 -2.32 18.60 1.81
N PRO A 275 -3.56 19.09 1.84
CA PRO A 275 -4.03 19.84 2.98
C PRO A 275 -3.86 18.91 4.18
N VAL A 276 -2.77 19.07 4.94
CA VAL A 276 -2.31 18.09 5.95
C VAL A 276 -2.01 16.72 5.26
N PRO A 277 -1.38 15.67 5.87
CA PRO A 277 -1.32 14.37 5.18
C PRO A 277 -2.75 14.06 4.76
N MET A 278 -3.00 13.62 3.52
CA MET A 278 -4.33 13.24 3.07
C MET A 278 -4.82 12.26 4.11
N ALA A 279 -5.58 12.77 5.06
CA ALA A 279 -6.30 11.99 6.02
C ALA A 279 -7.29 11.34 5.10
N GLN A 280 -6.92 10.14 4.62
CA GLN A 280 -7.65 9.33 3.67
C GLN A 280 -9.12 9.59 3.95
N LEU A 281 -9.84 10.15 2.97
CA LEU A 281 -11.19 10.65 3.18
C LEU A 281 -11.92 9.56 3.90
N LYS A 282 -12.31 9.83 5.16
CA LYS A 282 -12.67 8.73 6.04
C LYS A 282 -13.92 8.07 5.48
N GLY A 283 -13.76 6.89 4.87
CA GLY A 283 -14.84 6.21 4.17
C GLY A 283 -14.72 6.12 2.65
N ASP A 284 -13.69 6.69 2.02
CA ASP A 284 -13.27 6.35 0.65
C ASP A 284 -12.34 5.11 0.72
N ILE A 285 -12.97 3.94 0.54
CA ILE A 285 -12.37 2.61 0.68
C ILE A 285 -11.77 2.14 -0.64
N ASN A 286 -12.43 2.48 -1.76
CA ASN A 286 -11.98 2.08 -3.10
C ASN A 286 -10.90 3.03 -3.66
N VAL A 287 -10.65 4.17 -3.00
CA VAL A 287 -9.63 5.17 -3.32
C VAL A 287 -9.91 5.82 -4.69
N ASP A 288 -11.18 6.10 -4.96
CA ASP A 288 -11.60 6.82 -6.18
C ASP A 288 -11.75 8.34 -5.99
N GLY A 289 -11.52 8.83 -4.77
CA GLY A 289 -11.60 10.24 -4.40
C GLY A 289 -12.98 10.66 -3.89
N HIS A 290 -13.94 9.74 -3.80
CA HIS A 290 -15.28 9.95 -3.31
C HIS A 290 -15.60 8.98 -2.17
N ALA A 291 -16.31 9.43 -1.14
CA ALA A 291 -16.90 8.54 -0.14
C ALA A 291 -18.39 8.37 -0.47
N ASP A 292 -18.73 7.31 -1.20
CA ASP A 292 -20.05 7.15 -1.82
C ASP A 292 -20.68 5.75 -1.59
N LEU A 293 -21.62 5.38 -2.47
CA LEU A 293 -22.32 4.09 -2.39
C LEU A 293 -21.37 2.91 -2.61
N PHE A 294 -20.34 3.05 -3.45
CA PHE A 294 -19.41 1.96 -3.75
C PHE A 294 -18.55 1.62 -2.53
N ASP A 295 -18.21 2.59 -1.68
CA ASP A 295 -17.53 2.32 -0.41
C ASP A 295 -18.42 1.63 0.60
N LEU A 296 -19.70 2.02 0.69
CA LEU A 296 -20.69 1.30 1.50
C LEU A 296 -20.85 -0.15 1.02
N VAL A 297 -20.83 -0.39 -0.29
CA VAL A 297 -20.84 -1.74 -0.86
C VAL A 297 -19.58 -2.50 -0.43
N ALA A 298 -18.41 -1.87 -0.44
CA ALA A 298 -17.17 -2.50 0.02
C ALA A 298 -17.24 -2.95 1.48
N ILE A 299 -17.77 -2.12 2.41
CA ILE A 299 -18.02 -2.53 3.80
C ILE A 299 -19.06 -3.65 3.87
N ALA A 300 -20.17 -3.52 3.15
CA ALA A 300 -21.26 -4.49 3.23
C ALA A 300 -20.82 -5.91 2.82
N LEU A 301 -19.89 -6.04 1.87
CA LEU A 301 -19.28 -7.32 1.48
C LEU A 301 -18.39 -7.96 2.55
N ARG A 302 -18.02 -7.19 3.58
CA ARG A 302 -17.10 -7.56 4.66
C ARG A 302 -17.77 -7.48 6.03
N PHE A 303 -19.04 -7.10 6.09
CA PHE A 303 -19.78 -6.89 7.33
C PHE A 303 -19.80 -8.16 8.20
N GLY A 304 -19.50 -8.00 9.48
CA GLY A 304 -19.38 -9.07 10.47
C GLY A 304 -18.05 -9.83 10.43
N SER A 305 -17.15 -9.52 9.50
CA SER A 305 -15.79 -10.07 9.53
C SER A 305 -15.00 -9.47 10.69
N VAL A 306 -14.10 -10.26 11.25
CA VAL A 306 -13.21 -9.85 12.34
C VAL A 306 -11.76 -10.12 11.93
N TRP A 307 -10.82 -9.39 12.54
CA TRP A 307 -9.40 -9.59 12.33
C TRP A 307 -9.03 -11.08 12.49
N CYS A 308 -8.10 -11.56 11.66
CA CYS A 308 -7.78 -12.98 11.50
C CYS A 308 -8.85 -13.85 10.84
N THR A 309 -9.79 -13.28 10.08
CA THR A 309 -10.70 -14.07 9.22
C THR A 309 -10.49 -13.78 7.74
N LEU A 310 -10.67 -14.80 6.90
CA LEU A 310 -10.46 -14.74 5.45
C LEU A 310 -11.26 -13.65 4.74
N LEU A 311 -12.42 -13.28 5.30
CA LEU A 311 -13.30 -12.25 4.76
C LEU A 311 -13.02 -10.88 5.35
N TRP A 312 -12.02 -10.71 6.21
CA TRP A 312 -11.68 -9.41 6.79
C TRP A 312 -10.80 -8.61 5.84
N ASP A 313 -11.22 -7.37 5.57
CA ASP A 313 -10.45 -6.41 4.79
C ASP A 313 -10.09 -5.23 5.68
N PRO A 314 -8.79 -4.98 5.93
CA PRO A 314 -8.36 -3.88 6.81
C PRO A 314 -8.79 -2.49 6.34
N ARG A 315 -9.21 -2.35 5.07
CA ARG A 315 -9.73 -1.07 4.54
C ARG A 315 -11.17 -0.81 4.97
N THR A 316 -11.90 -1.85 5.33
CA THR A 316 -13.32 -1.78 5.73
C THR A 316 -13.53 -1.62 7.24
N ASP A 317 -12.48 -1.87 8.04
CA ASP A 317 -12.42 -1.56 9.48
C ASP A 317 -11.91 -0.12 9.65
N LEU A 318 -12.82 0.85 9.56
CA LEU A 318 -12.54 2.29 9.53
C LEU A 318 -12.28 2.88 10.91
N ASN A 319 -12.64 2.17 11.98
CA ASN A 319 -12.35 2.58 13.35
C ASN A 319 -11.10 1.88 13.93
N GLY A 320 -10.58 0.83 13.27
CA GLY A 320 -9.38 0.09 13.65
C GLY A 320 -9.58 -0.83 14.84
N ASP A 321 -10.82 -1.24 15.14
CA ASP A 321 -11.13 -2.06 16.32
C ASP A 321 -10.98 -3.57 16.07
N GLY A 322 -10.59 -3.94 14.85
CA GLY A 322 -10.42 -5.32 14.42
C GLY A 322 -11.73 -5.99 14.00
N LYS A 323 -12.81 -5.24 13.76
CA LYS A 323 -14.10 -5.76 13.30
C LYS A 323 -14.67 -4.84 12.23
N VAL A 324 -15.41 -5.42 11.30
CA VAL A 324 -16.16 -4.66 10.30
C VAL A 324 -17.63 -4.72 10.69
N ASP A 325 -18.16 -3.66 11.30
CA ASP A 325 -19.51 -3.64 11.83
C ASP A 325 -20.29 -2.34 11.52
N ILE A 326 -21.34 -2.08 12.30
CA ILE A 326 -22.21 -0.90 12.08
C ILE A 326 -21.46 0.41 12.33
N PHE A 327 -20.42 0.43 13.17
CA PHE A 327 -19.63 1.62 13.45
C PHE A 327 -18.81 2.05 12.23
N ASP A 328 -18.34 1.10 11.42
CA ASP A 328 -17.65 1.41 10.15
C ASP A 328 -18.62 1.97 9.11
N ILE A 329 -19.83 1.42 9.02
CA ILE A 329 -20.89 1.99 8.17
C ILE A 329 -21.22 3.43 8.62
N VAL A 330 -21.32 3.67 9.93
CA VAL A 330 -21.54 5.02 10.48
C VAL A 330 -20.37 5.95 10.12
N ALA A 331 -19.13 5.45 10.12
CA ALA A 331 -17.96 6.24 9.71
C ALA A 331 -18.04 6.71 8.25
N ILE A 332 -18.50 5.85 7.32
CA ILE A 332 -18.79 6.29 5.93
C ILE A 332 -19.96 7.26 5.91
N ALA A 333 -21.06 6.95 6.60
CA ALA A 333 -22.27 7.77 6.57
C ALA A 333 -22.00 9.22 7.02
N LEU A 334 -21.06 9.43 7.94
CA LEU A 334 -20.62 10.75 8.39
C LEU A 334 -19.87 11.54 7.30
N ASN A 335 -19.27 10.85 6.32
CA ASN A 335 -18.53 11.43 5.21
C ASN A 335 -19.22 11.16 3.85
N TYR A 336 -20.46 10.68 3.83
CA TYR A 336 -21.11 10.29 2.59
C TYR A 336 -21.30 11.49 1.64
N ASN A 337 -21.00 11.29 0.36
CA ASN A 337 -21.03 12.31 -0.69
C ASN A 337 -20.04 13.47 -0.41
N THR A 338 -18.96 13.19 0.30
CA THR A 338 -17.78 14.05 0.32
C THR A 338 -16.81 13.61 -0.78
N SER A 339 -16.05 14.55 -1.31
CA SER A 339 -15.01 14.30 -2.31
C SER A 339 -13.81 15.17 -2.02
N TYR A 340 -12.67 14.78 -2.57
CA TYR A 340 -11.55 15.70 -2.74
C TYR A 340 -11.77 16.67 -3.91
#